data_AF-A0A0F8XFG6-F1
#
_entry.id   AF-A0A0F8XFG6-F1
#
_cell.length_a   1.000
_cell.length_b   1.000
_cell.length_c   1.000
_cell.angle_alpha   90.00
_cell.angle_beta   90.00
_cell.angle_gamma   90.00
#
_symmetry.space_group_name_H-M   'P 1'
#
loop_
_entity.id
_entity.type
_entity.pdbx_description
1 polymer ?
#
loop_
_entity_poly.entity_id
_entity_poly.type
_entity_poly.pdbx_seq_one_letter_code
_entity_poly.pdbx_strand_id
1 'polypeptide(L)'
;MNEQYRIKTFLKNNKIDENSPPQTTCCNNPIVEPRDGNKVCLNCGLIFERTFVGNERRAYTVEEIQSRRRTEPRWRDFGPRTMLPNTKTDSKGKSIEANKQALFSRLSKIQNSLISSIERNFWEAKPKLKMLTSKLNIPEHIAETAWKIYSIVAKKKLTMGRSINGFISGSLYAAIRVHDFPRLLDEVCESSLTPRRTVHRSLAMIIREVLPELNLRYQPITAECLVFRFGNELELPIKIQKHAINMLKNASKNGLKRTGKDPKGLAAACVYIAAKDASIRKTQSDVADIAKITEVTLRSRAKQIKNKLV
;
A
#
# COMPACT_ATOMS: atom_id res chain seq x y z
N MET A 1 -13.35 -11.64 30.03
CA MET A 1 -14.20 -12.18 31.12
C MET A 1 -15.56 -12.49 30.53
N ASN A 2 -15.65 -13.71 30.01
CA ASN A 2 -16.75 -14.51 29.46
C ASN A 2 -18.10 -13.86 29.13
N GLU A 3 -18.34 -13.58 27.83
CA GLU A 3 -19.68 -13.41 27.24
C GLU A 3 -20.60 -14.60 27.53
N GLN A 4 -20.04 -15.81 27.60
CA GLN A 4 -20.74 -17.03 28.01
C GLN A 4 -21.37 -16.93 29.41
N TYR A 5 -20.79 -16.14 30.33
CA TYR A 5 -21.35 -15.94 31.67
C TYR A 5 -22.56 -15.01 31.65
N ARG A 6 -22.53 -13.95 30.83
CA ARG A 6 -23.67 -13.03 30.69
C ARG A 6 -24.87 -13.70 30.04
N ILE A 7 -24.64 -14.54 29.02
CA ILE A 7 -25.70 -15.32 28.36
C ILE A 7 -26.32 -16.31 29.34
N LYS A 8 -25.51 -17.04 30.11
CA LYS A 8 -26.01 -17.97 31.15
C LYS A 8 -26.83 -17.29 32.24
N THR A 9 -26.45 -16.07 32.64
CA THR A 9 -27.19 -15.32 33.68
C THR A 9 -28.53 -14.79 33.14
N PHE A 10 -28.59 -14.42 31.86
CA PHE A 10 -29.81 -13.94 31.21
C PHE A 10 -30.83 -15.06 30.95
N LEU A 11 -30.36 -16.26 30.59
CA LEU A 11 -31.20 -17.44 30.39
C LEU A 11 -31.79 -17.97 31.72
N LYS A 12 -31.03 -17.89 32.81
CA LYS A 12 -31.47 -18.35 34.15
C LYS A 12 -32.65 -17.57 34.71
N ASN A 13 -32.78 -16.28 34.36
CA ASN A 13 -33.86 -15.43 34.86
C ASN A 13 -35.19 -15.62 34.11
N ASN A 14 -35.20 -16.26 32.93
CA ASN A 14 -36.37 -16.37 32.07
C ASN A 14 -37.02 -17.77 32.01
N LYS A 15 -36.59 -18.74 32.84
CA LYS A 15 -37.11 -20.13 32.84
C LYS A 15 -37.36 -20.69 31.43
N ILE A 16 -36.32 -20.73 30.60
CA ILE A 16 -36.36 -21.42 29.31
C ILE A 16 -35.58 -22.72 29.51
N ASP A 17 -36.28 -23.85 29.50
CA ASP A 17 -35.68 -25.17 29.61
C ASP A 17 -34.71 -25.43 28.45
N GLU A 18 -33.49 -25.87 28.76
CA GLU A 18 -32.40 -26.07 27.78
C GLU A 18 -32.60 -27.27 26.82
N ASN A 19 -33.73 -28.01 26.89
CA ASN A 19 -33.89 -29.32 26.23
C ASN A 19 -35.17 -29.51 25.39
N SER A 20 -35.64 -28.48 24.68
CA SER A 20 -36.45 -28.71 23.48
C SER A 20 -36.20 -27.59 22.46
N PRO A 21 -35.80 -27.89 21.20
CA PRO A 21 -35.95 -26.89 20.16
C PRO A 21 -37.45 -26.64 20.02
N PRO A 22 -37.96 -25.39 20.02
CA PRO A 22 -39.31 -25.18 19.54
C PRO A 22 -39.31 -25.64 18.09
N GLN A 23 -39.88 -26.82 17.82
CA GLN A 23 -40.17 -27.28 16.47
C GLN A 23 -41.33 -26.44 15.94
N THR A 24 -41.08 -25.15 15.70
CA THR A 24 -41.88 -24.39 14.77
C THR A 24 -41.34 -24.73 13.39
N THR A 25 -41.84 -25.82 12.82
CA THR A 25 -41.60 -26.14 11.41
C THR A 25 -42.12 -24.97 10.59
N CYS A 26 -41.25 -24.41 9.76
CA CYS A 26 -41.65 -23.38 8.82
C CYS A 26 -42.51 -23.99 7.70
N CYS A 27 -43.08 -23.17 6.82
CA CYS A 27 -43.75 -23.65 5.62
C CYS A 27 -42.78 -24.40 4.67
N ASN A 28 -43.30 -25.28 3.81
CA ASN A 28 -42.50 -26.12 2.91
C ASN A 28 -41.54 -25.35 1.97
N ASN A 29 -41.83 -24.07 1.67
CA ASN A 29 -40.94 -23.16 0.92
C ASN A 29 -40.83 -21.80 1.65
N PRO A 30 -39.89 -21.66 2.61
CA PRO A 30 -39.73 -20.41 3.34
C PRO A 30 -38.93 -19.38 2.54
N ILE A 31 -39.51 -18.19 2.35
CA ILE A 31 -38.79 -17.03 1.80
C ILE A 31 -38.33 -16.18 2.98
N VAL A 32 -37.04 -16.23 3.31
CA VAL A 32 -36.49 -15.55 4.49
C VAL A 32 -35.91 -14.19 4.09
N GLU A 33 -36.45 -13.12 4.65
CA GLU A 33 -35.94 -11.76 4.49
C GLU A 33 -35.58 -11.12 5.84
N PRO A 34 -34.55 -10.25 5.88
CA PRO A 34 -34.27 -9.44 7.05
C PRO A 34 -35.26 -8.27 7.15
N ARG A 35 -36.11 -8.25 8.18
CA ARG A 35 -36.98 -7.12 8.53
C ARG A 35 -36.82 -6.74 10.00
N ASP A 36 -36.70 -5.45 10.27
CA ASP A 36 -36.62 -4.88 11.63
C ASP A 36 -35.57 -5.55 12.52
N GLY A 37 -34.43 -5.93 11.95
CA GLY A 37 -33.36 -6.61 12.67
C GLY A 37 -33.65 -8.08 12.99
N ASN A 38 -34.65 -8.70 12.37
CA ASN A 38 -34.99 -10.12 12.51
C ASN A 38 -34.96 -10.82 11.15
N LYS A 39 -34.58 -12.09 11.11
CA LYS A 39 -34.75 -12.95 9.93
C LYS A 39 -36.14 -13.56 10.00
N VAL A 40 -37.01 -13.14 9.10
CA VAL A 40 -38.43 -13.52 9.10
C VAL A 40 -38.78 -14.23 7.81
N CYS A 41 -39.58 -15.30 7.90
CA CYS A 41 -40.21 -15.88 6.72
C CYS A 41 -41.37 -15.00 6.25
N LEU A 42 -41.37 -14.53 5.00
CA LEU A 42 -42.48 -13.76 4.43
C LEU A 42 -43.77 -14.57 4.31
N ASN A 43 -43.67 -15.89 4.13
CA ASN A 43 -44.83 -16.75 3.87
C ASN A 43 -45.63 -17.09 5.13
N CYS A 44 -44.98 -17.25 6.28
CA CYS A 44 -45.66 -17.63 7.53
C CYS A 44 -45.39 -16.69 8.71
N GLY A 45 -44.56 -15.65 8.53
CA GLY A 45 -44.21 -14.69 9.58
C GLY A 45 -43.30 -15.25 10.68
N LEU A 46 -42.83 -16.50 10.55
CA LEU A 46 -41.97 -17.11 11.56
C LEU A 46 -40.63 -16.38 11.63
N ILE A 47 -40.28 -15.97 12.85
CA ILE A 47 -38.99 -15.35 13.16
C ILE A 47 -38.00 -16.47 13.49
N PHE A 48 -37.00 -16.67 12.64
CA PHE A 48 -35.96 -17.67 12.87
C PHE A 48 -34.92 -17.21 13.88
N GLU A 49 -34.47 -15.97 13.72
CA GLU A 49 -33.34 -15.43 14.48
C GLU A 49 -33.46 -13.91 14.57
N ARG A 50 -33.13 -13.34 15.73
CA ARG A 50 -32.86 -11.90 15.82
C ARG A 50 -31.48 -11.64 15.26
N THR A 51 -31.40 -10.82 14.22
CA THR A 51 -30.13 -10.34 13.67
C THR A 51 -29.54 -9.34 14.65
N PHE A 52 -28.61 -9.80 15.49
CA PHE A 52 -27.79 -8.90 16.27
C PHE A 52 -26.83 -8.19 15.32
N VAL A 53 -27.17 -6.97 14.92
CA VAL A 53 -26.15 -6.07 14.38
C VAL A 53 -25.25 -5.78 15.56
N GLY A 54 -24.02 -6.31 15.52
CA GLY A 54 -22.99 -5.87 16.45
C GLY A 54 -22.93 -4.35 16.35
N ASN A 55 -23.30 -3.65 17.42
CA ASN A 55 -22.94 -2.26 17.57
C ASN A 55 -21.43 -2.25 17.77
N GLU A 56 -20.68 -2.43 16.68
CA GLU A 56 -19.34 -1.88 16.58
C GLU A 56 -19.50 -0.46 17.08
N ARG A 57 -18.90 -0.16 18.24
CA ARG A 57 -18.89 1.21 18.74
C ARG A 57 -18.25 2.01 17.62
N ARG A 58 -19.03 2.78 16.87
CA ARG A 58 -18.50 3.67 15.81
C ARG A 58 -18.12 4.97 16.48
N ALA A 59 -16.90 5.44 16.22
CA ALA A 59 -16.46 6.76 16.67
C ALA A 59 -16.63 7.67 15.48
N TYR A 60 -17.49 8.67 15.61
CA TYR A 60 -17.79 9.58 14.51
C TYR A 60 -16.94 10.85 14.59
N THR A 61 -16.53 11.24 15.80
CA THR A 61 -15.69 12.42 16.02
C THR A 61 -14.23 12.04 16.23
N VAL A 62 -13.32 12.94 15.84
CA VAL A 62 -11.88 12.76 16.03
C VAL A 62 -11.53 12.63 17.53
N GLU A 63 -12.23 13.36 18.39
CA GLU A 63 -12.08 13.31 19.85
C GLU A 63 -12.52 11.95 20.42
N GLU A 64 -13.62 11.41 19.92
CA GLU A 64 -14.08 10.08 20.29
C GLU A 64 -13.10 8.99 19.82
N ILE A 65 -12.53 9.13 18.61
CA ILE A 65 -11.45 8.25 18.12
C ILE A 65 -10.23 8.35 19.05
N GLN A 66 -9.83 9.55 19.45
CA GLN A 66 -8.64 9.76 20.26
C GLN A 66 -8.80 9.28 21.71
N SER A 67 -9.99 9.43 22.30
CA SER A 67 -10.31 8.88 23.62
C SER A 67 -10.34 7.35 23.60
N ARG A 68 -10.89 6.74 22.53
CA ARG A 68 -10.91 5.29 22.36
C ARG A 68 -9.55 4.67 22.08
N ARG A 69 -8.66 5.34 21.33
CA ARG A 69 -7.26 4.91 21.16
C ARG A 69 -6.52 4.70 22.50
N ARG A 70 -7.02 5.26 23.62
CA ARG A 70 -6.46 5.08 24.96
C ARG A 70 -6.94 3.80 25.66
N THR A 71 -8.21 3.41 25.45
CA THR A 71 -8.85 2.26 26.11
C THR A 71 -8.87 1.00 25.27
N GLU A 72 -8.81 1.13 23.94
CA GLU A 72 -8.78 0.00 23.02
C GLU A 72 -7.37 -0.60 22.92
N PRO A 73 -7.27 -1.93 22.69
CA PRO A 73 -5.98 -2.58 22.48
C PRO A 73 -5.28 -1.94 21.28
N ARG A 74 -4.09 -1.37 21.52
CA ARG A 74 -3.25 -0.83 20.44
C ARG A 74 -2.62 -1.97 19.66
N TRP A 75 -3.22 -2.30 18.53
CA TRP A 75 -2.63 -3.20 17.55
C TRP A 75 -1.44 -2.53 16.85
N ARG A 76 -0.54 -3.34 16.29
CA ARG A 76 0.56 -2.85 15.47
C ARG A 76 0.09 -2.68 14.03
N ASP A 77 0.74 -1.80 13.30
CA ASP A 77 0.55 -1.60 11.86
C ASP A 77 0.84 -2.84 11.00
N PHE A 78 1.44 -3.90 11.58
CA PHE A 78 1.77 -5.14 10.89
C PHE A 78 1.34 -6.42 11.62
N GLY A 79 0.44 -6.33 12.60
CA GLY A 79 -0.16 -7.54 13.18
C GLY A 79 -0.78 -7.38 14.58
N PRO A 80 -1.56 -8.37 15.02
CA PRO A 80 -2.27 -8.35 16.28
C PRO A 80 -1.35 -8.73 17.45
N ARG A 81 -0.43 -7.86 17.84
CA ARG A 81 0.37 -8.01 19.07
C ARG A 81 0.41 -6.68 19.81
N THR A 82 -0.12 -6.64 21.02
CA THR A 82 -0.01 -5.48 21.90
C THR A 82 1.43 -5.31 22.38
N MET A 83 1.86 -4.08 22.65
CA MET A 83 3.18 -3.77 23.21
C MET A 83 3.03 -3.21 24.60
N LEU A 84 3.84 -3.67 25.54
CA LEU A 84 3.98 -3.03 26.84
C LEU A 84 4.92 -1.81 26.69
N PRO A 85 4.39 -0.57 26.75
CA PRO A 85 5.24 0.61 26.68
C PRO A 85 6.04 0.75 27.99
N ASN A 86 7.24 1.32 27.89
CA ASN A 86 8.04 1.64 29.08
C ASN A 86 7.65 3.03 29.62
N THR A 87 6.35 3.28 29.81
CA THR A 87 5.82 4.57 30.28
C THR A 87 5.75 4.61 31.80
N LYS A 88 5.94 5.80 32.38
CA LYS A 88 5.82 6.05 33.82
C LYS A 88 4.39 6.35 34.28
N THR A 89 3.47 6.47 33.32
CA THR A 89 2.08 6.86 33.55
C THR A 89 1.14 5.77 33.07
N ASP A 90 0.07 5.55 33.82
CA ASP A 90 -1.05 4.68 33.46
C ASP A 90 -1.96 5.33 32.40
N SER A 91 -2.87 4.58 31.79
CA SER A 91 -3.82 5.07 30.76
C SER A 91 -4.72 6.20 31.26
N LYS A 92 -4.91 6.32 32.58
CA LYS A 92 -5.63 7.42 33.25
C LYS A 92 -4.74 8.64 33.60
N GLY A 93 -3.46 8.63 33.21
CA GLY A 93 -2.50 9.71 33.48
C GLY A 93 -1.87 9.66 34.88
N LYS A 94 -2.21 8.69 35.73
CA LYS A 94 -1.62 8.53 37.06
C LYS A 94 -0.18 8.00 36.98
N SER A 95 0.72 8.54 37.79
CA SER A 95 2.09 8.02 37.90
C SER A 95 2.08 6.61 38.50
N ILE A 96 2.86 5.71 37.90
CA ILE A 96 3.02 4.33 38.35
C ILE A 96 4.08 4.30 39.46
N GLU A 97 3.84 3.53 40.51
CA GLU A 97 4.81 3.32 41.60
C GLU A 97 6.14 2.72 41.09
N ALA A 98 7.27 3.10 41.67
CA ALA A 98 8.61 2.68 41.21
C ALA A 98 8.77 1.14 41.11
N ASN A 99 8.22 0.38 42.06
CA ASN A 99 8.22 -1.09 42.05
C ASN A 99 7.52 -1.67 40.81
N LYS A 100 6.36 -1.09 40.47
CA LYS A 100 5.56 -1.49 39.30
C LYS A 100 6.24 -1.05 38.00
N GLN A 101 6.88 0.13 37.98
CA GLN A 101 7.68 0.55 36.82
C GLN A 101 8.80 -0.48 36.54
N ALA A 102 9.54 -0.90 37.56
CA ALA A 102 10.60 -1.90 37.42
C ALA A 102 10.06 -3.28 36.96
N LEU A 103 8.86 -3.67 37.42
CA LEU A 103 8.17 -4.87 36.94
C LEU A 103 7.81 -4.74 35.45
N PHE A 104 7.19 -3.64 35.03
CA PHE A 104 6.82 -3.41 33.63
C PHE A 104 8.04 -3.31 32.71
N SER A 105 9.13 -2.69 33.14
CA SER A 105 10.38 -2.70 32.39
C SER A 105 10.93 -4.13 32.22
N ARG A 106 10.86 -4.97 33.26
CA ARG A 106 11.24 -6.39 33.17
C ARG A 106 10.33 -7.18 32.23
N LEU A 107 9.02 -7.00 32.34
CA LEU A 107 8.04 -7.64 31.45
C LEU A 107 8.19 -7.18 30.00
N SER A 108 8.46 -5.90 29.75
CA SER A 108 8.73 -5.36 28.40
C SER A 108 10.01 -5.97 27.81
N LYS A 109 11.06 -6.16 28.62
CA LYS A 109 12.27 -6.89 28.20
C LYS A 109 11.97 -8.33 27.81
N ILE A 110 11.21 -9.07 28.65
CA ILE A 110 10.79 -10.45 28.35
C ILE A 110 9.91 -10.49 27.10
N GLN A 111 8.98 -9.55 26.94
CA GLN A 111 8.13 -9.49 25.77
C GLN A 111 8.95 -9.27 24.49
N ASN A 112 9.96 -8.39 24.54
CA ASN A 112 10.83 -8.12 23.41
C ASN A 112 11.76 -9.30 23.08
N SER A 113 12.14 -10.12 24.07
CA SER A 113 12.92 -11.34 23.81
C SER A 113 12.10 -12.45 23.13
N LEU A 114 10.78 -12.46 23.31
CA LEU A 114 9.86 -13.41 22.66
C LEU A 114 9.51 -13.03 21.20
N ILE A 115 10.11 -11.97 20.66
CA ILE A 115 9.86 -11.51 19.29
C ILE A 115 10.52 -12.45 18.29
N SER A 116 9.72 -12.98 17.37
CA SER A 116 10.21 -13.83 16.28
C SER A 116 11.09 -13.04 15.31
N SER A 117 12.01 -13.71 14.63
CA SER A 117 12.91 -13.09 13.66
C SER A 117 12.15 -12.35 12.54
N ILE A 118 11.01 -12.89 12.11
CA ILE A 118 10.13 -12.28 11.12
C ILE A 118 9.46 -10.99 11.64
N GLU A 119 8.99 -11.00 12.89
CA GLU A 119 8.36 -9.84 13.52
C GLU A 119 9.38 -8.72 13.72
N ARG A 120 10.62 -9.05 14.09
CA ARG A 120 11.72 -8.08 14.21
C ARG A 120 12.02 -7.43 12.86
N ASN A 121 12.01 -8.20 11.79
CA ASN A 121 12.18 -7.68 10.44
C ASN A 121 11.05 -6.71 10.06
N PHE A 122 9.79 -7.06 10.32
CA PHE A 122 8.66 -6.15 10.07
C PHE A 122 8.73 -4.86 10.88
N TRP A 123 9.25 -4.94 12.12
CA TRP A 123 9.46 -3.77 12.97
C TRP A 123 10.43 -2.77 12.38
N GLU A 124 11.50 -3.26 11.74
CA GLU A 124 12.45 -2.40 11.04
C GLU A 124 11.90 -1.90 9.70
N ALA A 125 11.18 -2.75 8.97
CA ALA A 125 10.78 -2.48 7.60
C ALA A 125 9.58 -1.55 7.45
N LYS A 126 8.54 -1.69 8.27
CA LYS A 126 7.29 -0.90 8.13
C LYS A 126 7.53 0.61 8.25
N PRO A 127 8.28 1.12 9.25
CA PRO A 127 8.55 2.56 9.36
C PRO A 127 9.38 3.09 8.18
N LYS A 128 10.36 2.31 7.71
CA LYS A 128 11.18 2.66 6.55
C LYS A 128 10.36 2.72 5.26
N LEU A 129 9.45 1.77 5.04
CA LEU A 129 8.53 1.82 3.92
C LEU A 129 7.63 3.06 3.98
N LYS A 130 7.07 3.36 5.15
CA LYS A 130 6.22 4.55 5.35
C LYS A 130 6.98 5.86 5.12
N MET A 131 8.22 5.94 5.60
CA MET A 131 9.09 7.08 5.34
C MET A 131 9.35 7.24 3.84
N LEU A 132 9.61 6.14 3.13
CA LEU A 132 9.87 6.15 1.69
C LEU A 132 8.63 6.55 0.87
N THR A 133 7.45 6.05 1.24
CA THR A 133 6.19 6.40 0.55
C THR A 133 5.82 7.86 0.78
N SER A 134 6.00 8.38 2.00
CA SER A 134 5.81 9.80 2.30
C SER A 134 6.79 10.69 1.53
N LYS A 135 8.07 10.33 1.44
CA LYS A 135 9.07 11.10 0.66
C LYS A 135 8.73 11.20 -0.83
N LEU A 136 8.16 10.14 -1.41
CA LEU A 136 7.84 10.06 -2.83
C LEU A 136 6.40 10.52 -3.16
N ASN A 137 5.63 10.93 -2.15
CA ASN A 137 4.20 11.26 -2.24
C ASN A 137 3.40 10.15 -2.92
N ILE A 138 3.62 8.90 -2.50
CA ILE A 138 2.93 7.73 -3.05
C ILE A 138 1.59 7.52 -2.33
N PRO A 139 0.49 7.26 -3.06
CA PRO A 139 -0.81 6.95 -2.46
C PRO A 139 -0.80 5.72 -1.54
N GLU A 140 -1.65 5.72 -0.52
CA GLU A 140 -1.69 4.64 0.49
C GLU A 140 -2.00 3.26 -0.10
N HIS A 141 -2.88 3.17 -1.11
CA HIS A 141 -3.21 1.88 -1.76
C HIS A 141 -1.97 1.20 -2.40
N ILE A 142 -1.02 2.00 -2.92
CA ILE A 142 0.25 1.49 -3.45
C ILE A 142 1.16 1.06 -2.29
N ALA A 143 1.19 1.83 -1.19
CA ALA A 143 1.96 1.51 0.00
C ALA A 143 1.48 0.20 0.66
N GLU A 144 0.18 -0.04 0.71
CA GLU A 144 -0.43 -1.29 1.19
C GLU A 144 -0.04 -2.48 0.31
N THR A 145 -0.08 -2.29 -1.01
CA THR A 145 0.36 -3.32 -1.97
C THR A 145 1.85 -3.63 -1.81
N ALA A 146 2.69 -2.60 -1.64
CA ALA A 146 4.11 -2.75 -1.37
C ALA A 146 4.35 -3.52 -0.06
N TRP A 147 3.56 -3.23 0.98
CA TRP A 147 3.62 -3.94 2.25
C TRP A 147 3.21 -5.41 2.10
N LYS A 148 2.16 -5.70 1.32
CA LYS A 148 1.72 -7.07 1.04
C LYS A 148 2.82 -7.87 0.32
N ILE A 149 3.44 -7.29 -0.71
CA ILE A 149 4.58 -7.89 -1.41
C ILE A 149 5.73 -8.16 -0.42
N TYR A 150 6.12 -7.15 0.37
CA TYR A 150 7.20 -7.29 1.36
C TYR A 150 6.91 -8.38 2.41
N SER A 151 5.65 -8.48 2.86
CA SER A 151 5.24 -9.50 3.84
C SER A 151 5.49 -10.93 3.36
N ILE A 152 5.30 -11.18 2.06
CA ILE A 152 5.55 -12.49 1.45
C ILE A 152 7.05 -12.72 1.25
N VAL A 153 7.79 -11.69 0.81
CA VAL A 153 9.26 -11.74 0.72
C VAL A 153 9.87 -12.19 2.06
N ALA A 154 9.40 -11.60 3.15
CA ALA A 154 9.89 -11.90 4.48
C ALA A 154 9.46 -13.30 4.96
N LYS A 155 8.21 -13.72 4.69
CA LYS A 155 7.73 -15.09 4.96
C LYS A 155 8.56 -16.16 4.25
N LYS A 156 8.99 -15.87 3.02
CA LYS A 156 9.89 -16.73 2.23
C LYS A 156 11.37 -16.67 2.65
N LYS A 157 11.71 -15.86 3.67
CA LYS A 157 13.09 -15.67 4.15
C LYS A 157 14.07 -15.14 3.08
N LEU A 158 13.57 -14.47 2.03
CA LEU A 158 14.43 -13.90 0.97
C LEU A 158 15.31 -12.75 1.45
N THR A 159 14.95 -12.14 2.57
CA THR A 159 15.66 -11.06 3.23
C THR A 159 16.91 -11.52 3.99
N MET A 160 17.07 -12.82 4.26
CA MET A 160 18.18 -13.32 5.08
C MET A 160 19.52 -13.18 4.34
N GLY A 161 20.51 -12.56 4.98
CA GLY A 161 21.84 -12.30 4.40
C GLY A 161 21.89 -11.19 3.35
N ARG A 162 20.83 -10.37 3.25
CA ARG A 162 20.70 -9.31 2.24
C ARG A 162 20.18 -8.02 2.86
N SER A 163 20.33 -6.91 2.15
CA SER A 163 19.86 -5.60 2.63
C SER A 163 18.33 -5.53 2.67
N ILE A 164 17.78 -5.26 3.87
CA ILE A 164 16.37 -4.99 4.10
C ILE A 164 15.91 -3.78 3.27
N ASN A 165 16.71 -2.71 3.23
CA ASN A 165 16.39 -1.49 2.47
C ASN A 165 16.27 -1.78 0.96
N GLY A 166 17.06 -2.72 0.44
CA GLY A 166 16.95 -3.19 -0.95
C GLY A 166 15.59 -3.81 -1.24
N PHE A 167 15.13 -4.72 -0.37
CA PHE A 167 13.81 -5.35 -0.52
C PHE A 167 12.66 -4.38 -0.32
N ILE A 168 12.75 -3.43 0.63
CA ILE A 168 11.73 -2.39 0.81
C ILE A 168 11.59 -1.57 -0.48
N SER A 169 12.70 -1.09 -1.02
CA SER A 169 12.73 -0.29 -2.25
C SER A 169 12.25 -1.10 -3.47
N GLY A 170 12.66 -2.37 -3.55
CA GLY A 170 12.22 -3.29 -4.60
C GLY A 170 10.72 -3.61 -4.52
N SER A 171 10.18 -3.84 -3.32
CA SER A 171 8.75 -4.09 -3.10
C SER A 171 7.91 -2.87 -3.41
N LEU A 172 8.38 -1.67 -3.02
CA LEU A 172 7.73 -0.42 -3.38
C LEU A 172 7.72 -0.19 -4.89
N TYR A 173 8.87 -0.38 -5.55
CA TYR A 173 8.95 -0.23 -7.00
C TYR A 173 8.10 -1.26 -7.75
N ALA A 174 8.05 -2.51 -7.28
CA ALA A 174 7.15 -3.52 -7.82
C ALA A 174 5.67 -3.09 -7.71
N ALA A 175 5.25 -2.58 -6.55
CA ALA A 175 3.88 -2.08 -6.35
C ALA A 175 3.56 -0.88 -7.26
N ILE A 176 4.50 0.08 -7.40
CA ILE A 176 4.38 1.20 -8.35
C ILE A 176 4.13 0.68 -9.77
N ARG A 177 4.81 -0.41 -10.17
CA ARG A 177 4.65 -0.99 -11.50
C ARG A 177 3.32 -1.72 -11.69
N VAL A 178 2.86 -2.44 -10.67
CA VAL A 178 1.54 -3.10 -10.68
C VAL A 178 0.41 -2.09 -10.89
N HIS A 179 0.52 -0.91 -10.26
CA HIS A 179 -0.46 0.17 -10.32
C HIS A 179 -0.20 1.20 -11.45
N ASP A 180 0.75 0.93 -12.34
CA ASP A 180 1.12 1.82 -13.46
C ASP A 180 1.40 3.29 -13.08
N PHE A 181 2.01 3.51 -11.92
CA PHE A 181 2.35 4.85 -11.43
C PHE A 181 3.70 5.35 -12.03
N PRO A 182 3.80 6.61 -12.53
CA PRO A 182 4.93 7.08 -13.33
C PRO A 182 6.17 7.48 -12.49
N ARG A 183 6.77 6.53 -11.77
CA ARG A 183 8.01 6.74 -11.00
C ARG A 183 9.19 5.96 -11.55
N LEU A 184 10.36 6.58 -11.50
CA LEU A 184 11.60 5.99 -12.00
C LEU A 184 12.27 5.19 -10.88
N LEU A 185 12.94 4.09 -11.26
CA LEU A 185 13.73 3.31 -10.29
C LEU A 185 14.80 4.16 -9.59
N ASP A 186 15.40 5.11 -10.31
CA ASP A 186 16.46 5.99 -9.80
C ASP A 186 15.96 6.93 -8.69
N GLU A 187 14.69 7.35 -8.73
CA GLU A 187 14.09 8.17 -7.67
C GLU A 187 13.87 7.37 -6.38
N VAL A 188 13.44 6.11 -6.52
CA VAL A 188 13.31 5.20 -5.38
C VAL A 188 14.70 4.89 -4.80
N CYS A 189 15.70 4.74 -5.67
CA CYS A 189 17.09 4.51 -5.30
C CYS A 189 17.68 5.66 -4.48
N GLU A 190 17.50 6.90 -4.93
CA GLU A 190 17.96 8.12 -4.25
C GLU A 190 17.23 8.34 -2.92
N SER A 191 15.90 8.22 -2.90
CA SER A 191 15.11 8.44 -1.69
C SER A 191 15.38 7.40 -0.58
N SER A 192 15.74 6.17 -0.97
CA SER A 192 16.10 5.07 -0.07
C SER A 192 17.59 5.00 0.28
N LEU A 193 18.44 5.84 -0.32
CA LEU A 193 19.92 5.79 -0.21
C LEU A 193 20.50 4.37 -0.43
N THR A 194 19.87 3.57 -1.27
CA THR A 194 20.29 2.19 -1.55
C THR A 194 20.86 2.12 -2.95
N PRO A 195 22.01 1.46 -3.20
CA PRO A 195 22.60 1.42 -4.54
C PRO A 195 21.69 0.68 -5.55
N ARG A 196 21.65 1.19 -6.78
CA ARG A 196 20.80 0.67 -7.88
C ARG A 196 20.96 -0.83 -8.11
N ARG A 197 22.20 -1.35 -8.05
CA ARG A 197 22.50 -2.77 -8.23
C ARG A 197 21.79 -3.65 -7.19
N THR A 198 21.75 -3.20 -5.94
CA THR A 198 21.08 -3.94 -4.85
C THR A 198 19.57 -3.93 -5.05
N VAL A 199 18.98 -2.77 -5.35
CA VAL A 199 17.53 -2.66 -5.60
C VAL A 199 17.11 -3.50 -6.80
N HIS A 200 17.89 -3.50 -7.88
CA HIS A 200 17.62 -4.30 -9.07
C HIS A 200 17.67 -5.80 -8.78
N ARG A 201 18.66 -6.27 -8.01
CA ARG A 201 18.77 -7.68 -7.60
C ARG A 201 17.57 -8.11 -6.75
N SER A 202 17.16 -7.28 -5.78
CA SER A 202 15.95 -7.56 -4.99
C SER A 202 14.68 -7.54 -5.81
N LEU A 203 14.53 -6.59 -6.73
CA LEU A 203 13.39 -6.48 -7.62
C LEU A 203 13.24 -7.73 -8.50
N ALA A 204 14.34 -8.21 -9.08
CA ALA A 204 14.34 -9.42 -9.90
C ALA A 204 13.82 -10.66 -9.14
N MET A 205 14.23 -10.82 -7.87
CA MET A 205 13.74 -11.91 -7.02
C MET A 205 12.26 -11.75 -6.70
N ILE A 206 11.80 -10.54 -6.38
CA ILE A 206 10.39 -10.25 -6.11
C ILE A 206 9.52 -10.59 -7.33
N ILE A 207 9.96 -10.17 -8.52
CA ILE A 207 9.22 -10.43 -9.77
C ILE A 207 9.13 -11.93 -10.04
N ARG A 208 10.22 -12.66 -9.83
CA ARG A 208 10.27 -14.10 -10.12
C ARG A 208 9.50 -14.95 -9.10
N GLU A 209 9.61 -14.60 -7.82
CA GLU A 209 9.17 -15.50 -6.74
C GLU A 209 7.90 -15.03 -6.02
N VAL A 210 7.60 -13.73 -5.99
CA VAL A 210 6.51 -13.19 -5.16
C VAL A 210 5.32 -12.71 -5.97
N LEU A 211 5.55 -12.04 -7.11
CA LEU A 211 4.44 -11.55 -7.94
C LEU A 211 3.54 -12.67 -8.48
N PRO A 212 4.05 -13.84 -8.93
CA PRO A 212 3.20 -14.93 -9.40
C PRO A 212 2.27 -15.47 -8.31
N GLU A 213 2.72 -15.54 -7.06
CA GLU A 213 1.88 -16.03 -5.95
C GLU A 213 0.73 -15.08 -5.60
N LEU A 214 0.93 -13.78 -5.83
CA LEU A 214 -0.08 -12.76 -5.62
C LEU A 214 -0.99 -12.58 -6.83
N ASN A 215 -0.77 -13.31 -7.93
CA ASN A 215 -1.41 -13.09 -9.23
C ASN A 215 -1.31 -11.63 -9.71
N LEU A 216 -0.22 -10.93 -9.33
CA LEU A 216 0.03 -9.56 -9.75
C LEU A 216 0.91 -9.55 -11.00
N ARG A 217 0.51 -8.76 -11.99
CA ARG A 217 1.29 -8.59 -13.22
C ARG A 217 2.28 -7.45 -13.05
N TYR A 218 3.48 -7.63 -13.58
CA TYR A 218 4.50 -6.58 -13.64
C TYR A 218 4.48 -5.93 -15.02
N GLN A 219 4.16 -4.64 -15.08
CA GLN A 219 4.14 -3.88 -16.33
C GLN A 219 5.53 -3.30 -16.63
N PRO A 220 5.99 -3.32 -17.90
CA PRO A 220 7.17 -2.57 -18.33
C PRO A 220 6.85 -1.07 -18.39
N ILE A 221 7.85 -0.20 -18.24
CA ILE A 221 7.61 1.25 -18.17
C ILE A 221 7.31 1.80 -19.57
N THR A 222 6.19 2.49 -19.69
CA THR A 222 5.75 3.11 -20.94
C THR A 222 6.18 4.58 -20.97
N ALA A 223 6.65 5.03 -22.14
CA ALA A 223 7.04 6.43 -22.32
C ALA A 223 5.86 7.41 -22.16
N GLU A 224 4.63 6.96 -22.44
CA GLU A 224 3.42 7.79 -22.42
C GLU A 224 3.10 8.32 -21.02
N CYS A 225 3.21 7.48 -19.99
CA CYS A 225 3.00 7.89 -18.59
C CYS A 225 4.06 8.91 -18.13
N LEU A 226 5.27 8.83 -18.68
CA LEU A 226 6.37 9.75 -18.33
C LEU A 226 6.21 11.13 -18.98
N VAL A 227 5.58 11.22 -20.16
CA VAL A 227 5.39 12.51 -20.87
C VAL A 227 4.57 13.48 -20.04
N PHE A 228 3.44 13.04 -19.46
CA PHE A 228 2.61 13.91 -18.62
C PHE A 228 3.36 14.37 -17.36
N ARG A 229 4.09 13.44 -16.74
CA ARG A 229 4.86 13.76 -15.54
C ARG A 229 5.95 14.78 -15.82
N PHE A 230 6.80 14.53 -16.81
CA PHE A 230 7.86 15.47 -17.20
C PHE A 230 7.28 16.81 -17.67
N GLY A 231 6.13 16.76 -18.36
CA GLY A 231 5.39 17.96 -18.74
C GLY A 231 4.97 18.81 -17.54
N ASN A 232 4.47 18.17 -16.48
CA ASN A 232 4.07 18.87 -15.25
C ASN A 232 5.28 19.43 -14.48
N GLU A 233 6.38 18.68 -14.38
CA GLU A 233 7.62 19.15 -13.73
C GLU A 233 8.28 20.30 -14.51
N LEU A 234 8.10 20.36 -15.84
CA LEU A 234 8.54 21.46 -16.71
C LEU A 234 7.52 22.61 -16.82
N GLU A 235 6.39 22.54 -16.11
CA GLU A 235 5.31 23.53 -16.16
C GLU A 235 4.74 23.77 -17.57
N LEU A 236 4.72 22.72 -18.40
CA LEU A 236 4.19 22.79 -19.76
C LEU A 236 2.65 22.68 -19.75
N PRO A 237 1.93 23.49 -20.55
CA PRO A 237 0.48 23.38 -20.66
C PRO A 237 0.06 22.02 -21.23
N ILE A 238 -1.09 21.52 -20.78
CA ILE A 238 -1.62 20.20 -21.15
C ILE A 238 -1.77 19.99 -22.67
N LYS A 239 -2.01 21.07 -23.43
CA LYS A 239 -2.09 21.04 -24.90
C LYS A 239 -0.78 20.53 -25.52
N ILE A 240 0.36 20.98 -25.01
CA ILE A 240 1.70 20.58 -25.48
C ILE A 240 2.02 19.16 -25.06
N GLN A 241 1.63 18.77 -23.84
CA GLN A 241 1.82 17.40 -23.36
C GLN A 241 1.04 16.39 -24.23
N LYS A 242 -0.20 16.71 -24.59
CA LYS A 242 -1.01 15.92 -25.54
C LYS A 242 -0.35 15.86 -26.93
N HIS A 243 0.17 16.99 -27.41
CA HIS A 243 0.92 17.04 -28.67
C HIS A 243 2.14 16.10 -28.64
N ALA A 244 2.92 16.11 -27.56
CA ALA A 244 4.07 15.23 -27.38
C ALA A 244 3.71 13.74 -27.43
N ILE A 245 2.56 13.35 -26.86
CA ILE A 245 2.06 11.96 -26.91
C ILE A 245 1.62 11.59 -28.32
N ASN A 246 0.88 12.47 -29.01
CA ASN A 246 0.47 12.24 -30.39
C ASN A 246 1.69 12.09 -31.30
N MET A 247 2.72 12.91 -31.07
CA MET A 247 3.98 12.84 -31.78
C MET A 247 4.69 11.50 -31.54
N LEU A 248 4.73 11.01 -30.30
CA LEU A 248 5.27 9.69 -29.97
C LEU A 248 4.49 8.55 -30.67
N LYS A 249 3.16 8.64 -30.69
CA LYS A 249 2.29 7.67 -31.37
C LYS A 249 2.50 7.68 -32.88
N ASN A 250 2.59 8.87 -33.49
CA ASN A 250 2.84 9.02 -34.93
C ASN A 250 4.23 8.49 -35.31
N ALA A 251 5.27 8.84 -34.55
CA ALA A 251 6.61 8.30 -34.76
C ALA A 251 6.61 6.76 -34.66
N SER A 252 5.87 6.18 -33.71
CA SER A 252 5.72 4.73 -33.59
C SER A 252 5.02 4.10 -34.79
N LYS A 253 4.00 4.75 -35.36
CA LYS A 253 3.32 4.30 -36.59
C LYS A 253 4.27 4.36 -37.80
N ASN A 254 5.11 5.38 -37.87
CA ASN A 254 6.09 5.59 -38.94
C ASN A 254 7.36 4.72 -38.78
N GLY A 255 7.28 3.63 -38.01
CA GLY A 255 8.35 2.64 -37.88
C GLY A 255 9.43 2.96 -36.84
N LEU A 256 9.19 3.85 -35.89
CA LEU A 256 10.10 4.02 -34.75
C LEU A 256 10.07 2.76 -33.87
N LYS A 257 11.14 1.96 -33.93
CA LYS A 257 11.34 0.82 -33.02
C LYS A 257 11.37 1.31 -31.57
N ARG A 258 10.34 0.95 -30.78
CA ARG A 258 10.25 1.21 -29.32
C ARG A 258 11.10 0.20 -28.52
N THR A 259 11.22 -1.02 -29.03
CA THR A 259 11.96 -2.12 -28.40
C THR A 259 13.45 -1.83 -28.33
N GLY A 260 14.06 -2.07 -27.16
CA GLY A 260 15.50 -1.86 -26.93
C GLY A 260 15.92 -0.40 -26.75
N LYS A 261 14.97 0.54 -26.72
CA LYS A 261 15.25 1.95 -26.41
C LYS A 261 14.72 2.31 -25.04
N ASP A 262 15.47 3.15 -24.33
CA ASP A 262 15.03 3.64 -23.03
C ASP A 262 13.79 4.53 -23.17
N PRO A 263 12.65 4.14 -22.55
CA PRO A 263 11.39 4.87 -22.65
C PRO A 263 11.47 6.27 -22.02
N LYS A 264 12.34 6.46 -21.02
CA LYS A 264 12.60 7.78 -20.42
C LYS A 264 13.14 8.76 -21.47
N GLY A 265 14.10 8.31 -22.29
CA GLY A 265 14.73 9.14 -23.32
C GLY A 265 13.79 9.46 -24.47
N LEU A 266 12.88 8.54 -24.81
CA LEU A 266 11.81 8.80 -25.79
C LEU A 266 10.83 9.85 -25.27
N ALA A 267 10.38 9.72 -24.01
CA ALA A 267 9.48 10.68 -23.39
C ALA A 267 10.10 12.08 -23.31
N ALA A 268 11.34 12.18 -22.82
CA ALA A 268 12.07 13.44 -22.71
C ALA A 268 12.28 14.12 -24.07
N ALA A 269 12.66 13.35 -25.10
CA ALA A 269 12.82 13.88 -26.45
C ALA A 269 11.49 14.38 -27.05
N CYS A 270 10.38 13.67 -26.80
CA CYS A 270 9.07 14.10 -27.25
C CYS A 270 8.63 15.41 -26.59
N VAL A 271 8.84 15.54 -25.28
CA VAL A 271 8.52 16.75 -24.53
C VAL A 271 9.36 17.94 -25.02
N TYR A 272 10.66 17.73 -25.25
CA TYR A 272 11.55 18.78 -25.75
C TYR A 272 11.14 19.29 -27.14
N ILE A 273 10.83 18.39 -28.08
CA ILE A 273 10.38 18.80 -29.44
C ILE A 273 9.05 19.53 -29.35
N ALA A 274 8.07 19.00 -28.60
CA ALA A 274 6.76 19.63 -28.47
C ALA A 274 6.85 21.03 -27.82
N ALA A 275 7.72 21.21 -26.82
CA ALA A 275 7.98 22.52 -26.22
C ALA A 275 8.61 23.49 -27.23
N LYS A 276 9.55 23.00 -28.06
CA LYS A 276 10.19 23.77 -29.13
C LYS A 276 9.18 24.21 -30.20
N ASP A 277 8.29 23.32 -30.63
CA ASP A 277 7.26 23.62 -31.65
C ASP A 277 6.27 24.68 -31.14
N ALA A 278 5.96 24.67 -29.84
CA ALA A 278 5.10 25.65 -29.19
C ALA A 278 5.81 26.95 -28.77
N SER A 279 7.06 27.15 -29.18
CA SER A 279 7.89 28.32 -28.83
C SER A 279 8.10 28.55 -27.33
N ILE A 280 7.92 27.53 -26.48
CA ILE A 280 8.25 27.59 -25.05
C ILE A 280 9.72 27.22 -24.90
N ARG A 281 10.54 28.17 -24.44
CA ARG A 281 11.98 27.95 -24.25
C ARG A 281 12.20 27.09 -22.99
N LYS A 282 12.57 25.83 -23.20
CA LYS A 282 13.14 24.94 -22.17
C LYS A 282 14.50 24.47 -22.65
N THR A 283 15.51 24.50 -21.79
CA THR A 283 16.86 24.11 -22.20
C THR A 283 16.97 22.59 -22.30
N GLN A 284 17.96 22.09 -23.04
CA GLN A 284 18.20 20.64 -23.12
C GLN A 284 18.62 20.11 -21.74
N SER A 285 19.36 20.90 -20.97
CA SER A 285 19.82 20.58 -19.61
C SER A 285 18.64 20.38 -18.67
N ASP A 286 17.67 21.32 -18.64
CA ASP A 286 16.49 21.21 -17.76
C ASP A 286 15.70 19.90 -18.01
N VAL A 287 15.50 19.56 -19.28
CA VAL A 287 14.77 18.34 -19.67
C VAL A 287 15.58 17.08 -19.37
N ALA A 288 16.90 17.14 -19.54
CA ALA A 288 17.82 16.04 -19.27
C ALA A 288 17.90 15.71 -17.77
N ASP A 289 17.95 16.74 -16.92
CA ASP A 289 18.02 16.62 -15.47
C ASP A 289 16.76 15.97 -14.90
N ILE A 290 15.58 16.43 -15.31
CA ILE A 290 14.28 15.86 -14.91
C ILE A 290 14.17 14.39 -15.32
N ALA A 291 14.60 14.05 -16.53
CA ALA A 291 14.55 12.69 -17.02
C ALA A 291 15.64 11.77 -16.44
N LYS A 292 16.67 12.36 -15.78
CA LYS A 292 17.90 11.71 -15.31
C LYS A 292 18.67 11.04 -16.45
N ILE A 293 18.91 11.78 -17.52
CA ILE A 293 19.50 11.33 -18.78
C ILE A 293 20.58 12.32 -19.19
N THR A 294 21.56 11.93 -20.03
CA THR A 294 22.55 12.88 -20.55
C THR A 294 22.01 13.67 -21.73
N GLU A 295 22.44 14.93 -21.89
CA GLU A 295 22.03 15.78 -23.02
C GLU A 295 22.30 15.14 -24.38
N VAL A 296 23.41 14.39 -24.50
CA VAL A 296 23.79 13.68 -25.73
C VAL A 296 22.73 12.65 -26.11
N THR A 297 22.24 11.89 -25.13
CA THR A 297 21.16 10.93 -25.37
C THR A 297 19.84 11.61 -25.71
N LEU A 298 19.50 12.74 -25.07
CA LEU A 298 18.32 13.54 -25.44
C LEU A 298 18.40 13.98 -26.90
N ARG A 299 19.54 14.53 -27.34
CA ARG A 299 19.78 15.00 -28.71
C ARG A 299 19.69 13.87 -29.74
N SER A 300 20.30 12.73 -29.43
CA SER A 300 20.25 11.54 -30.29
C SER A 300 18.81 11.05 -30.48
N ARG A 301 18.01 10.98 -29.41
CA ARG A 301 16.61 10.56 -29.48
C ARG A 301 15.74 11.59 -30.19
N ALA A 302 15.95 12.89 -29.94
CA ALA A 302 15.23 13.94 -30.64
C ALA A 302 15.46 13.90 -32.16
N LYS A 303 16.70 13.69 -32.61
CA LYS A 303 17.02 13.51 -34.04
C LYS A 303 16.30 12.30 -34.65
N GLN A 304 16.27 11.17 -33.93
CA GLN A 304 15.56 9.96 -34.39
C GLN A 304 14.05 10.17 -34.55
N ILE A 305 13.43 10.88 -33.60
CA ILE A 305 12.00 11.16 -33.63
C ILE A 305 11.68 12.12 -34.77
N LYS A 306 12.47 13.19 -34.94
CA LYS A 306 12.29 14.15 -36.04
C LYS A 306 12.38 13.50 -37.42
N ASN A 307 13.35 12.61 -37.64
CA ASN A 307 13.52 11.88 -38.90
C ASN A 307 12.37 10.90 -39.23
N LYS A 308 11.48 10.61 -38.28
CA LYS A 308 10.34 9.72 -38.48
C LYS A 308 9.00 10.44 -38.51
N LEU A 309 9.00 11.75 -38.26
CA LEU A 309 7.82 12.61 -38.36
C LEU A 309 7.71 13.26 -39.74
N VAL A 310 8.86 13.50 -40.38
CA VAL A 310 9.00 13.79 -41.82
C VAL A 310 8.92 12.48 -42.58
#